data_AF-A0A0E0KRM0-F1
#
_entry.id   AF-A0A0E0KRM0-F1
#
_cell.length_a   1.000
_cell.length_b   1.000
_cell.length_c   1.000
_cell.angle_alpha   90.00
_cell.angle_beta   90.00
_cell.angle_gamma   90.00
#
_symmetry.space_group_name_H-M   'P 1'
#
loop_
_entity.id
_entity.type
_entity.pdbx_description
1 polymer ?
#
loop_
_entity_poly.entity_id
_entity_poly.type
_entity_poly.pdbx_seq_one_letter_code
_entity_poly.pdbx_strand_id
1 'polypeptide(L)'
;MLGHQRFALFGFVWGCSSEVKPITETTWHLPPLAVKPHEKSNAEEQTNGKTHLLLRVGHGAVAGAFGPTPPEATDRSGMPGPGAHLLYALSGGAALSRLAGARRFGPHHCAVYAANAFLGPDLGSFAEWLASFLPSSSAAAAAVGDLAMGVVHHPFYYPLLLGVPLACLYAWLSRRLIRAGVLDEPSGVALSRGQCFYLITAGSLSHFFLDHLFEENGHSTMYTWILSTGWWVGRAPINPDAVIIVGLLCICLVLGFVYINRVKHEKSSTQKSNQSFFLIVVIAILYCMWCASQIYLRNPPQPAIGEEADLGVIIFLAIYLFLPHGLCALSMNQNDYAELEGIQLR
;
A
#
# COMPACT_ATOMS: atom_id res chain seq x y z
N MET A 1 46.82 -0.75 17.86
CA MET A 1 47.27 -1.65 16.78
C MET A 1 46.06 -2.41 16.26
N LEU A 2 45.82 -2.33 14.96
CA LEU A 2 44.69 -2.90 14.23
C LEU A 2 44.76 -4.43 14.13
N GLY A 3 43.59 -5.07 13.96
CA GLY A 3 43.41 -6.42 13.44
C GLY A 3 41.93 -6.79 13.40
N HIS A 4 41.15 -6.29 12.42
CA HIS A 4 40.77 -7.01 11.18
C HIS A 4 40.22 -8.44 11.40
N GLN A 5 38.90 -8.55 11.44
CA GLN A 5 38.15 -9.79 11.17
C GLN A 5 37.07 -9.48 10.12
N ARG A 6 36.97 -10.38 9.16
CA ARG A 6 36.46 -10.18 7.79
C ARG A 6 34.95 -10.38 7.71
N PHE A 7 34.27 -9.48 7.00
CA PHE A 7 32.92 -9.71 6.48
C PHE A 7 33.00 -10.66 5.27
N ALA A 8 32.33 -11.81 5.35
CA ALA A 8 32.04 -12.65 4.19
C ALA A 8 30.74 -12.15 3.55
N LEU A 9 30.88 -11.49 2.40
CA LEU A 9 29.80 -11.07 1.52
C LEU A 9 29.45 -12.27 0.62
N PHE A 10 28.27 -12.85 0.77
CA PHE A 10 27.72 -13.76 -0.25
C PHE A 10 27.02 -12.93 -1.31
N GLY A 11 27.57 -12.97 -2.52
CA GLY A 11 27.02 -12.31 -3.69
C GLY A 11 25.88 -13.11 -4.31
N PHE A 12 24.88 -12.40 -4.80
CA PHE A 12 24.08 -12.84 -5.93
C PHE A 12 24.28 -11.82 -7.05
N VAL A 13 24.94 -12.29 -8.11
CA VAL A 13 25.19 -11.59 -9.35
C VAL A 13 23.92 -11.72 -10.19
N TRP A 14 23.23 -10.61 -10.47
CA TRP A 14 22.29 -10.58 -11.59
C TRP A 14 23.07 -10.16 -12.84
N GLY A 15 23.39 -11.16 -13.66
CA GLY A 15 24.05 -10.98 -14.95
C GLY A 15 23.14 -10.25 -15.92
N CYS A 16 23.66 -9.14 -16.45
CA CYS A 16 23.12 -8.49 -17.63
C CYS A 16 23.43 -9.40 -18.84
N SER A 17 22.39 -9.92 -19.50
CA SER A 17 22.51 -10.45 -20.86
C SER A 17 21.35 -9.92 -21.69
N SER A 18 21.71 -9.03 -22.59
CA SER A 18 20.93 -8.40 -23.64
C SER A 18 20.38 -9.42 -24.63
N GLU A 19 19.05 -9.42 -24.83
CA GLU A 19 18.39 -9.58 -26.14
C GLU A 19 16.86 -9.43 -25.95
N VAL A 20 16.36 -8.20 -26.04
CA VAL A 20 14.93 -7.93 -26.19
C VAL A 20 14.69 -7.47 -27.62
N LYS A 21 13.95 -8.28 -28.39
CA LYS A 21 13.44 -7.91 -29.71
C LYS A 21 12.43 -6.76 -29.57
N PRO A 22 12.43 -5.76 -30.47
CA PRO A 22 11.53 -4.64 -30.36
C PRO A 22 10.09 -5.08 -30.67
N ILE A 23 9.18 -4.83 -29.73
CA ILE A 23 7.74 -4.82 -29.99
C ILE A 23 7.45 -3.46 -30.64
N THR A 24 6.99 -3.52 -31.88
CA THR A 24 6.55 -2.38 -32.69
C THR A 24 5.40 -1.62 -32.03
N GLU A 25 5.44 -0.31 -32.19
CA GLU A 25 4.50 0.73 -31.75
C GLU A 25 3.02 0.29 -31.73
N THR A 26 2.44 0.25 -30.54
CA THR A 26 0.99 0.45 -30.35
C THR A 26 0.80 1.82 -29.71
N THR A 27 0.32 2.74 -30.52
CA THR A 27 -0.09 4.10 -30.18
C THR A 27 -1.26 4.04 -29.20
N TRP A 28 -1.04 4.46 -27.96
CA TRP A 28 -2.10 4.64 -26.98
C TRP A 28 -2.78 5.99 -27.21
N HIS A 29 -3.96 5.98 -27.82
CA HIS A 29 -4.87 7.14 -27.83
C HIS A 29 -5.67 7.14 -26.52
N LEU A 30 -5.31 8.02 -25.60
CA LEU A 30 -6.19 8.44 -24.50
C LEU A 30 -7.36 9.26 -25.06
N PRO A 31 -8.61 9.05 -24.61
CA PRO A 31 -9.73 9.90 -25.01
C PRO A 31 -9.56 11.32 -24.41
N PRO A 32 -9.88 12.38 -25.17
CA PRO A 32 -9.75 13.74 -24.67
C PRO A 32 -10.82 14.04 -23.60
N LEU A 33 -10.37 14.66 -22.50
CA LEU A 33 -11.22 15.27 -21.48
C LEU A 33 -12.13 16.33 -22.12
N ALA A 34 -13.43 16.09 -22.08
CA ALA A 34 -14.44 17.01 -22.60
C ALA A 34 -14.51 18.28 -21.73
N VAL A 35 -13.96 19.38 -22.26
CA VAL A 35 -14.23 20.74 -21.81
C VAL A 35 -15.64 21.11 -22.31
N LYS A 36 -16.60 21.32 -21.40
CA LYS A 36 -17.93 21.87 -21.75
C LYS A 36 -17.80 23.36 -22.11
N PRO A 37 -18.23 23.82 -23.29
CA PRO A 37 -18.50 25.23 -23.53
C PRO A 37 -19.91 25.58 -23.07
N HIS A 38 -20.04 26.79 -22.51
CA HIS A 38 -21.30 27.51 -22.32
C HIS A 38 -21.95 27.76 -23.69
N GLU A 39 -23.20 27.32 -23.88
CA GLU A 39 -24.01 27.73 -25.03
C GLU A 39 -25.36 28.26 -24.57
N LYS A 40 -25.66 29.48 -25.02
CA LYS A 40 -26.90 30.22 -24.76
C LYS A 40 -28.03 29.60 -25.60
N SER A 41 -29.14 29.23 -24.97
CA SER A 41 -30.33 28.78 -25.68
C SER A 41 -31.11 29.95 -26.27
N ASN A 42 -31.10 30.08 -27.60
CA ASN A 42 -32.19 30.70 -28.34
C ASN A 42 -33.08 29.58 -28.89
N ALA A 43 -34.35 29.65 -28.55
CA ALA A 43 -35.40 28.78 -29.04
C ALA A 43 -35.76 29.20 -30.47
N GLU A 44 -35.83 28.24 -31.38
CA GLU A 44 -36.74 28.35 -32.52
C GLU A 44 -37.26 26.97 -32.91
N GLU A 45 -38.59 26.97 -33.00
CA GLU A 45 -39.52 25.89 -33.27
C GLU A 45 -39.63 25.68 -34.77
N GLN A 46 -39.53 24.43 -35.27
CA GLN A 46 -40.28 24.05 -36.45
C GLN A 46 -40.48 22.54 -36.56
N THR A 47 -41.72 22.21 -36.91
CA THR A 47 -42.38 20.92 -36.87
C THR A 47 -42.42 20.27 -38.24
N ASN A 48 -42.63 18.93 -38.22
CA ASN A 48 -43.49 18.16 -39.12
C ASN A 48 -42.85 17.44 -40.34
N GLY A 49 -43.18 16.15 -40.48
CA GLY A 49 -43.29 15.54 -41.82
C GLY A 49 -42.82 14.07 -42.04
N LYS A 50 -43.72 13.12 -41.73
CA LYS A 50 -44.07 11.90 -42.51
C LYS A 50 -43.05 10.79 -42.85
N THR A 51 -43.30 9.63 -42.22
CA THR A 51 -43.57 8.30 -42.81
C THR A 51 -42.89 7.87 -44.11
N HIS A 52 -42.12 6.78 -44.06
CA HIS A 52 -42.30 5.64 -44.98
C HIS A 52 -41.77 4.32 -44.40
N LEU A 53 -42.70 3.38 -44.25
CA LEU A 53 -42.52 1.97 -43.94
C LEU A 53 -42.21 1.22 -45.25
N LEU A 54 -41.13 0.44 -45.31
CA LEU A 54 -40.92 -0.54 -46.38
C LEU A 54 -40.13 -1.75 -45.87
N LEU A 55 -40.89 -2.80 -45.58
CA LEU A 55 -40.44 -4.18 -45.42
C LEU A 55 -39.90 -4.70 -46.77
N ARG A 56 -38.66 -5.21 -46.77
CA ARG A 56 -38.19 -6.11 -47.82
C ARG A 56 -37.37 -7.23 -47.20
N VAL A 57 -37.98 -8.41 -47.14
CA VAL A 57 -37.35 -9.71 -46.91
C VAL A 57 -36.70 -10.14 -48.23
N GLY A 58 -35.43 -10.56 -48.20
CA GLY A 58 -34.73 -11.05 -49.39
C GLY A 58 -33.31 -11.52 -49.08
N HIS A 59 -33.17 -12.83 -48.98
CA HIS A 59 -31.97 -13.65 -48.84
C HIS A 59 -30.71 -13.15 -49.60
N GLY A 60 -29.57 -13.21 -48.92
CA GLY A 60 -28.24 -13.11 -49.52
C GLY A 60 -27.16 -13.45 -48.49
N ALA A 61 -26.69 -14.69 -48.49
CA ALA A 61 -25.58 -15.16 -47.67
C ALA A 61 -24.26 -14.51 -48.09
N VAL A 62 -23.55 -13.88 -47.15
CA VAL A 62 -22.10 -13.62 -47.28
C VAL A 62 -21.45 -13.75 -45.89
N ALA A 63 -20.62 -14.78 -45.80
CA ALA A 63 -19.43 -14.98 -44.99
C ALA A 63 -19.11 -14.02 -43.80
N GLY A 64 -18.96 -14.64 -42.63
CA GLY A 64 -17.71 -14.58 -41.87
C GLY A 64 -17.37 -13.27 -41.16
N ALA A 65 -17.89 -13.10 -39.95
CA ALA A 65 -17.26 -12.27 -38.93
C ALA A 65 -17.49 -12.91 -37.54
N PHE A 66 -16.74 -13.98 -37.27
CA PHE A 66 -16.44 -14.38 -35.90
C PHE A 66 -15.49 -13.32 -35.31
N GLY A 67 -16.06 -12.24 -34.77
CA GLY A 67 -15.38 -11.47 -33.75
C GLY A 67 -15.67 -12.14 -32.41
N PRO A 68 -14.69 -12.37 -31.52
CA PRO A 68 -15.00 -12.79 -30.17
C PRO A 68 -15.81 -11.66 -29.52
N THR A 69 -17.07 -11.95 -29.21
CA THR A 69 -17.81 -11.19 -28.21
C THR A 69 -16.95 -11.15 -26.95
N PRO A 70 -16.74 -9.97 -26.32
CA PRO A 70 -16.00 -9.91 -25.06
C PRO A 70 -16.68 -10.86 -24.07
N PRO A 71 -15.92 -11.67 -23.31
CA PRO A 71 -16.53 -12.52 -22.31
C PRO A 71 -17.31 -11.63 -21.35
N GLU A 72 -18.60 -11.92 -21.28
CA GLU A 72 -19.52 -11.42 -20.27
C GLU A 72 -18.83 -11.53 -18.91
N ALA A 73 -18.64 -10.37 -18.26
CA ALA A 73 -17.95 -10.22 -16.98
C ALA A 73 -18.67 -11.01 -15.88
N THR A 74 -18.37 -12.31 -15.85
CA THR A 74 -18.65 -13.26 -14.77
C THR A 74 -17.32 -13.68 -14.19
N ASP A 75 -16.52 -12.70 -13.78
CA ASP A 75 -15.34 -12.93 -12.94
C ASP A 75 -15.52 -12.14 -11.65
N ARG A 76 -16.49 -12.58 -10.85
CA ARG A 76 -16.64 -12.18 -9.44
C ARG A 76 -16.31 -13.40 -8.59
N SER A 77 -15.01 -13.65 -8.40
CA SER A 77 -14.40 -14.33 -7.23
C SER A 77 -13.05 -14.96 -7.63
N GLY A 78 -12.06 -14.11 -7.91
CA GLY A 78 -10.68 -14.57 -7.80
C GLY A 78 -10.40 -14.97 -6.35
N MET A 79 -9.89 -16.18 -6.11
CA MET A 79 -9.43 -16.55 -4.77
C MET A 79 -8.26 -15.64 -4.38
N PRO A 80 -8.28 -15.02 -3.19
CA PRO A 80 -7.14 -14.23 -2.74
C PRO A 80 -5.90 -15.12 -2.71
N GLY A 81 -4.79 -14.63 -3.28
CA GLY A 81 -3.53 -15.35 -3.40
C GLY A 81 -2.70 -15.25 -2.11
N PRO A 82 -2.90 -16.12 -1.11
CA PRO A 82 -2.56 -15.79 0.28
C PRO A 82 -1.06 -15.92 0.58
N GLY A 83 -0.34 -16.66 -0.28
CA GLY A 83 1.05 -17.02 -0.06
C GLY A 83 1.99 -15.82 -0.08
N ALA A 84 1.78 -14.86 -0.98
CA ALA A 84 2.63 -13.67 -1.09
C ALA A 84 2.51 -12.78 0.16
N HIS A 85 1.28 -12.57 0.64
CA HIS A 85 1.00 -11.79 1.84
C HIS A 85 1.62 -12.41 3.09
N LEU A 86 1.42 -13.73 3.25
CA LEU A 86 1.98 -14.46 4.38
C LEU A 86 3.51 -14.44 4.36
N LEU A 87 4.12 -14.67 3.19
CA LEU A 87 5.57 -14.64 3.01
C LEU A 87 6.14 -13.24 3.30
N TYR A 88 5.55 -12.19 2.75
CA TYR A 88 5.96 -10.81 2.99
C TYR A 88 5.90 -10.46 4.48
N ALA A 89 4.79 -10.74 5.15
CA ALA A 89 4.63 -10.38 6.55
C ALA A 89 5.49 -11.24 7.49
N LEU A 90 5.62 -12.55 7.26
CA LEU A 90 6.49 -13.41 8.08
C LEU A 90 7.96 -13.06 7.89
N SER A 91 8.41 -12.80 6.66
CA SER A 91 9.80 -12.42 6.39
C SER A 91 10.13 -11.05 6.99
N GLY A 92 9.24 -10.06 6.84
CA GLY A 92 9.37 -8.75 7.48
C GLY A 92 9.37 -8.84 9.02
N GLY A 93 8.47 -9.65 9.58
CA GLY A 93 8.41 -9.92 11.02
C GLY A 93 9.70 -10.58 11.54
N ALA A 94 10.20 -11.61 10.84
CA ALA A 94 11.45 -12.27 11.20
C ALA A 94 12.67 -11.35 11.11
N ALA A 95 12.71 -10.46 10.11
CA ALA A 95 13.75 -9.44 10.00
C ALA A 95 13.70 -8.46 11.20
N LEU A 96 12.50 -8.00 11.58
CA LEU A 96 12.32 -7.16 12.77
C LEU A 96 12.71 -7.89 14.06
N SER A 97 12.34 -9.16 14.23
CA SER A 97 12.79 -10.00 15.35
C SER A 97 14.31 -10.06 15.44
N ARG A 98 15.00 -10.17 14.31
CA ARG A 98 16.47 -10.22 14.25
C ARG A 98 17.12 -8.88 14.60
N LEU A 99 16.54 -7.77 14.15
CA LEU A 99 17.08 -6.42 14.38
C LEU A 99 16.79 -5.91 15.79
N ALA A 100 15.58 -6.13 16.31
CA ALA A 100 15.17 -5.66 17.63
C ALA A 100 15.53 -6.63 18.76
N GLY A 101 15.73 -7.91 18.44
CA GLY A 101 15.92 -9.01 19.38
C GLY A 101 14.61 -9.77 19.64
N ALA A 102 14.70 -11.09 19.70
CA ALA A 102 13.54 -11.98 19.80
C ALA A 102 12.72 -11.83 21.11
N ARG A 103 13.29 -11.19 22.15
CA ARG A 103 12.54 -10.81 23.37
C ARG A 103 11.66 -9.56 23.17
N ARG A 104 12.00 -8.69 22.22
CA ARG A 104 11.26 -7.45 21.95
C ARG A 104 10.18 -7.64 20.90
N PHE A 105 10.51 -8.36 19.83
CA PHE A 105 9.58 -8.71 18.77
C PHE A 105 9.68 -10.22 18.53
N GLY A 106 8.86 -10.97 19.26
CA GLY A 106 8.88 -12.43 19.30
C GLY A 106 7.94 -13.11 18.30
N PRO A 107 7.92 -14.45 18.25
CA PRO A 107 7.10 -15.23 17.34
C PRO A 107 5.59 -14.92 17.42
N HIS A 108 5.07 -14.54 18.60
CA HIS A 108 3.66 -14.12 18.71
C HIS A 108 3.37 -12.83 17.96
N HIS A 109 4.33 -11.89 17.91
CA HIS A 109 4.19 -10.65 17.15
C HIS A 109 4.14 -10.96 15.65
N CYS A 110 5.07 -11.78 15.17
CA CYS A 110 5.11 -12.24 13.78
C CYS A 110 3.82 -12.94 13.38
N ALA A 111 3.29 -13.82 14.23
CA ALA A 111 2.07 -14.57 13.96
C ALA A 111 0.85 -13.66 13.81
N VAL A 112 0.64 -12.71 14.75
CA VAL A 112 -0.50 -11.78 14.67
C VAL A 112 -0.36 -10.82 13.48
N TYR A 113 0.85 -10.30 13.23
CA TYR A 113 1.12 -9.45 12.07
C TYR A 113 0.81 -10.19 10.77
N ALA A 114 1.36 -11.39 10.60
CA ALA A 114 1.18 -12.19 9.39
C ALA A 114 -0.26 -12.69 9.20
N ALA A 115 -0.95 -13.06 10.28
CA ALA A 115 -2.36 -13.45 10.21
C ALA A 115 -3.24 -12.31 9.67
N ASN A 116 -2.95 -11.05 10.02
CA ASN A 116 -3.74 -9.91 9.53
C ASN A 116 -3.28 -9.39 8.16
N ALA A 117 -2.04 -9.68 7.75
CA ALA A 117 -1.60 -9.45 6.38
C ALA A 117 -2.18 -10.49 5.41
N PHE A 118 -2.35 -11.72 5.87
CA PHE A 118 -2.96 -12.80 5.11
C PHE A 118 -4.50 -12.71 5.14
N LEU A 119 -5.12 -12.92 6.30
CA LEU A 119 -6.58 -13.08 6.39
C LEU A 119 -7.33 -11.76 6.54
N GLY A 120 -6.68 -10.70 7.01
CA GLY A 120 -7.36 -9.60 7.69
C GLY A 120 -8.49 -8.97 6.86
N PRO A 121 -8.18 -8.05 5.92
CA PRO A 121 -9.21 -7.44 5.07
C PRO A 121 -9.98 -8.45 4.21
N ASP A 122 -9.31 -9.53 3.82
CA ASP A 122 -9.89 -10.68 3.11
C ASP A 122 -11.01 -11.43 3.85
N LEU A 123 -11.24 -11.15 5.13
CA LEU A 123 -12.47 -11.62 5.80
C LEU A 123 -13.73 -11.09 5.12
N GLY A 124 -13.66 -9.91 4.47
CA GLY A 124 -14.75 -9.35 3.67
C GLY A 124 -15.04 -10.19 2.41
N SER A 125 -14.00 -10.46 1.61
CA SER A 125 -14.09 -11.28 0.40
C SER A 125 -14.50 -12.71 0.73
N PHE A 126 -14.01 -13.27 1.83
CA PHE A 126 -14.43 -14.57 2.33
C PHE A 126 -15.90 -14.61 2.78
N ALA A 127 -16.40 -13.55 3.42
CA ALA A 127 -17.82 -13.45 3.80
C ALA A 127 -18.74 -13.36 2.58
N GLU A 128 -18.34 -12.62 1.55
CA GLU A 128 -19.04 -12.57 0.25
C GLU A 128 -19.04 -13.96 -0.41
N TRP A 129 -17.89 -14.61 -0.47
CA TRP A 129 -17.76 -15.98 -0.99
C TRP A 129 -18.63 -16.98 -0.22
N LEU A 130 -18.65 -16.92 1.12
CA LEU A 130 -19.54 -17.77 1.93
C LEU A 130 -21.02 -17.48 1.66
N ALA A 131 -21.40 -16.22 1.50
CA ALA A 131 -22.77 -15.83 1.19
C ALA A 131 -23.22 -16.37 -0.18
N SER A 132 -22.29 -16.57 -1.13
CA SER A 132 -22.60 -17.13 -2.45
C SER A 132 -23.12 -18.58 -2.42
N PHE A 133 -22.85 -19.34 -1.35
CA PHE A 133 -23.38 -20.71 -1.18
C PHE A 133 -24.80 -20.75 -0.59
N LEU A 134 -25.32 -19.61 -0.11
CA LEU A 134 -26.68 -19.54 0.42
C LEU A 134 -27.68 -19.51 -0.74
N PRO A 135 -28.90 -20.06 -0.55
CA PRO A 135 -29.91 -20.12 -1.61
C PRO A 135 -30.16 -18.73 -2.21
N SER A 136 -30.26 -18.66 -3.54
CA SER A 136 -30.40 -17.43 -4.32
C SER A 136 -31.61 -16.55 -3.93
N SER A 137 -32.52 -17.06 -3.09
CA SER A 137 -33.65 -16.34 -2.51
C SER A 137 -33.30 -15.47 -1.28
N SER A 138 -32.10 -15.59 -0.69
CA SER A 138 -31.68 -14.74 0.43
C SER A 138 -30.97 -13.47 -0.07
N ALA A 139 -31.73 -12.54 -0.64
CA ALA A 139 -31.24 -11.20 -1.01
C ALA A 139 -30.54 -10.49 0.16
N ALA A 140 -30.99 -10.77 1.39
CA ALA A 140 -30.35 -10.28 2.61
C ALA A 140 -28.93 -10.84 2.81
N ALA A 141 -28.66 -12.10 2.47
CA ALA A 141 -27.34 -12.69 2.64
C ALA A 141 -26.34 -12.14 1.61
N ALA A 142 -26.76 -11.98 0.36
CA ALA A 142 -25.96 -11.32 -0.67
C ALA A 142 -25.65 -9.87 -0.28
N ALA A 143 -26.65 -9.11 0.18
CA ALA A 143 -26.45 -7.74 0.64
C ALA A 143 -25.50 -7.63 1.85
N VAL A 144 -25.52 -8.61 2.77
CA VAL A 144 -24.58 -8.68 3.89
C VAL A 144 -23.17 -9.01 3.41
N GLY A 145 -23.02 -9.92 2.43
CA GLY A 145 -21.75 -10.23 1.79
C GLY A 145 -21.12 -9.02 1.10
N ASP A 146 -21.88 -8.34 0.25
CA ASP A 146 -21.44 -7.11 -0.46
C ASP A 146 -21.06 -6.00 0.53
N LEU A 147 -21.85 -5.83 1.60
CA LEU A 147 -21.56 -4.87 2.66
C LEU A 147 -20.27 -5.25 3.41
N ALA A 148 -20.09 -6.54 3.73
CA ALA A 148 -18.90 -7.03 4.38
C ALA A 148 -17.66 -6.80 3.50
N MET A 149 -17.72 -7.07 2.19
CA MET A 149 -16.65 -6.76 1.25
C MET A 149 -16.35 -5.26 1.24
N GLY A 150 -17.35 -4.40 1.02
CA GLY A 150 -17.13 -2.95 0.94
C GLY A 150 -16.62 -2.32 2.24
N VAL A 151 -16.99 -2.85 3.40
CA VAL A 151 -16.66 -2.26 4.70
C VAL A 151 -15.43 -2.89 5.35
N VAL A 152 -15.29 -4.21 5.28
CA VAL A 152 -14.16 -4.94 5.88
C VAL A 152 -12.95 -4.89 4.97
N HIS A 153 -13.11 -4.88 3.64
CA HIS A 153 -12.00 -4.77 2.69
C HIS A 153 -11.56 -3.30 2.43
N HIS A 154 -11.86 -2.38 3.37
CA HIS A 154 -11.40 -1.00 3.28
C HIS A 154 -10.20 -0.75 4.23
N PRO A 155 -9.10 -0.12 3.76
CA PRO A 155 -7.83 -0.01 4.48
C PRO A 155 -7.92 0.58 5.89
N PHE A 156 -8.86 1.49 6.11
CA PHE A 156 -9.04 2.14 7.41
C PHE A 156 -10.22 1.61 8.22
N TYR A 157 -11.18 0.92 7.58
CA TYR A 157 -12.36 0.43 8.29
C TYR A 157 -12.09 -0.91 8.95
N TYR A 158 -11.26 -1.76 8.35
CA TYR A 158 -10.86 -3.01 8.99
C TYR A 158 -10.27 -2.81 10.39
N PRO A 159 -9.23 -1.97 10.59
CA PRO A 159 -8.69 -1.72 11.92
C PRO A 159 -9.71 -1.03 12.85
N LEU A 160 -10.56 -0.15 12.31
CA LEU A 160 -11.52 0.61 13.12
C LEU A 160 -12.65 -0.28 13.66
N LEU A 161 -13.17 -1.19 12.83
CA LEU A 161 -14.33 -2.02 13.15
C LEU A 161 -13.94 -3.32 13.83
N LEU A 162 -12.95 -4.04 13.27
CA LEU A 162 -12.53 -5.34 13.76
C LEU A 162 -11.28 -5.30 14.64
N GLY A 163 -10.53 -4.19 14.64
CA GLY A 163 -9.28 -4.09 15.38
C GLY A 163 -9.44 -4.31 16.89
N VAL A 164 -10.42 -3.68 17.55
CA VAL A 164 -10.63 -3.87 19.00
C VAL A 164 -11.14 -5.28 19.35
N PRO A 165 -12.17 -5.83 18.67
CA PRO A 165 -12.59 -7.22 18.89
C PRO A 165 -11.45 -8.23 18.68
N LEU A 166 -10.72 -8.13 17.56
CA LEU A 166 -9.62 -9.03 17.23
C LEU A 166 -8.44 -8.84 18.19
N ALA A 167 -8.16 -7.62 18.65
CA ALA A 167 -7.12 -7.38 19.64
C ALA A 167 -7.41 -8.09 20.97
N CYS A 168 -8.68 -8.12 21.39
CA CYS A 168 -9.09 -8.89 22.56
C CYS A 168 -8.90 -10.39 22.35
N LEU A 169 -9.29 -10.90 21.18
CA LEU A 169 -9.15 -12.30 20.79
C LEU A 169 -7.67 -12.73 20.72
N TYR A 170 -6.83 -12.02 19.98
CA TYR A 170 -5.41 -12.34 19.83
C TYR A 170 -4.66 -12.25 21.15
N ALA A 171 -4.95 -11.25 22.00
CA ALA A 171 -4.35 -11.18 23.33
C ALA A 171 -4.74 -12.38 24.20
N TRP A 172 -6.00 -12.85 24.09
CA TRP A 172 -6.44 -14.08 24.76
C TRP A 172 -5.74 -15.32 24.19
N LEU A 173 -5.62 -15.42 22.87
CA LEU A 173 -5.00 -16.54 22.18
C LEU A 173 -3.50 -16.64 22.50
N SER A 174 -2.79 -15.51 22.50
CA SER A 174 -1.37 -15.45 22.88
C SER A 174 -1.13 -16.03 24.28
N ARG A 175 -1.97 -15.65 25.27
CA ARG A 175 -1.92 -16.24 26.62
C ARG A 175 -2.14 -17.75 26.62
N ARG A 176 -3.06 -18.25 25.79
CA ARG A 176 -3.35 -19.69 25.69
C ARG A 176 -2.21 -20.46 25.04
N LEU A 177 -1.65 -19.93 23.94
CA LEU A 177 -0.55 -20.55 23.20
C LEU A 177 0.74 -20.63 24.02
N ILE A 178 1.05 -19.60 24.81
CA ILE A 178 2.20 -19.63 25.75
C ILE A 178 2.00 -20.73 26.79
N ARG A 179 0.81 -20.82 27.40
CA ARG A 179 0.52 -21.87 28.41
C ARG A 179 0.57 -23.28 27.82
N ALA A 180 0.22 -23.42 26.55
CA ALA A 180 0.23 -24.69 25.85
C ALA A 180 1.61 -25.07 25.29
N GLY A 181 2.61 -24.17 25.32
CA GLY A 181 3.94 -24.41 24.75
C GLY A 181 3.93 -24.57 23.23
N VAL A 182 2.92 -24.05 22.53
CA VAL A 182 2.78 -24.21 21.06
C VAL A 182 3.72 -23.27 20.31
N LEU A 183 3.96 -22.08 20.86
CA LEU A 183 4.80 -21.07 20.24
C LEU A 183 5.72 -20.48 21.29
N ASP A 184 7.02 -20.72 21.14
CA ASP A 184 8.04 -20.22 22.06
C ASP A 184 8.07 -18.69 22.01
N GLU A 185 7.83 -18.07 23.16
CA GLU A 185 7.90 -16.62 23.32
C GLU A 185 9.08 -16.32 24.23
N PRO A 186 10.24 -15.87 23.69
CA PRO A 186 11.46 -15.68 24.48
C PRO A 186 11.31 -14.65 25.61
N SER A 187 10.35 -13.74 25.49
CA SER A 187 9.99 -12.80 26.55
C SER A 187 9.19 -13.45 27.68
N GLY A 188 8.50 -14.58 27.43
CA GLY A 188 7.56 -15.20 28.34
C GLY A 188 6.27 -14.40 28.57
N VAL A 189 6.13 -13.24 27.92
CA VAL A 189 5.01 -12.31 28.12
C VAL A 189 4.03 -12.43 26.96
N ALA A 190 2.75 -12.63 27.29
CA ALA A 190 1.70 -12.63 26.30
C ALA A 190 1.45 -11.23 25.74
N LEU A 191 1.05 -11.16 24.47
CA LEU A 191 0.72 -9.88 23.83
C LEU A 191 -0.43 -9.18 24.56
N SER A 192 -0.24 -7.89 24.81
CA SER A 192 -1.30 -7.00 25.28
C SER A 192 -2.28 -6.67 24.15
N ARG A 193 -3.48 -6.18 24.52
CA ARG A 193 -4.49 -5.75 23.54
C ARG A 193 -3.98 -4.60 22.66
N GLY A 194 -3.23 -3.65 23.23
CA GLY A 194 -2.66 -2.54 22.48
C GLY A 194 -1.64 -3.01 21.43
N GLN A 195 -0.75 -3.93 21.80
CA GLN A 195 0.19 -4.53 20.86
C GLN A 195 -0.53 -5.28 19.74
N CYS A 196 -1.57 -6.05 20.09
CA CYS A 196 -2.39 -6.74 19.09
C CYS A 196 -3.06 -5.74 18.14
N PHE A 197 -3.62 -4.63 18.65
CA PHE A 197 -4.24 -3.59 17.82
C PHE A 197 -3.25 -2.99 16.80
N TYR A 198 -2.03 -2.68 17.23
CA TYR A 198 -0.98 -2.21 16.32
C TYR A 198 -0.60 -3.25 15.27
N LEU A 199 -0.46 -4.51 15.67
CA LEU A 199 -0.10 -5.61 14.75
C LEU A 199 -1.21 -5.93 13.75
N ILE A 200 -2.49 -5.86 14.17
CA ILE A 200 -3.66 -5.99 13.29
C ILE A 200 -3.63 -4.89 12.23
N THR A 201 -3.45 -3.65 12.67
CA THR A 201 -3.41 -2.48 11.78
C THR A 201 -2.22 -2.54 10.83
N ALA A 202 -1.05 -2.95 11.32
CA ALA A 202 0.14 -3.13 10.50
C ALA A 202 -0.07 -4.24 9.45
N GLY A 203 -0.61 -5.38 9.86
CA GLY A 203 -0.90 -6.50 8.98
C GLY A 203 -1.87 -6.11 7.88
N SER A 204 -3.01 -5.51 8.24
CA SER A 204 -4.02 -5.11 7.25
C SER A 204 -3.50 -4.06 6.26
N LEU A 205 -2.70 -3.09 6.70
CA LEU A 205 -2.10 -2.13 5.77
C LEU A 205 -1.05 -2.79 4.86
N SER A 206 -0.31 -3.77 5.38
CA SER A 206 0.64 -4.57 4.59
C SER A 206 -0.03 -5.49 3.59
N HIS A 207 -1.27 -5.92 3.86
CA HIS A 207 -2.13 -6.61 2.92
C HIS A 207 -2.40 -5.72 1.69
N PHE A 208 -3.00 -4.54 1.94
CA PHE A 208 -3.28 -3.56 0.89
C PHE A 208 -2.05 -3.06 0.14
N PHE A 209 -0.86 -3.05 0.76
CA PHE A 209 0.37 -2.72 0.06
C PHE A 209 0.60 -3.64 -1.15
N LEU A 210 0.36 -4.94 -0.99
CA LEU A 210 0.53 -5.91 -2.06
C LEU A 210 -0.65 -5.87 -3.04
N ASP A 211 -1.88 -5.72 -2.56
CA ASP A 211 -3.05 -5.65 -3.44
C ASP A 211 -2.96 -4.46 -4.38
N HIS A 212 -2.61 -3.28 -3.86
CA HIS A 212 -2.47 -2.10 -4.70
C HIS A 212 -1.36 -2.22 -5.75
N LEU A 213 -0.35 -3.06 -5.53
CA LEU A 213 0.75 -3.23 -6.49
C LEU A 213 0.53 -4.37 -7.48
N PHE A 214 -0.18 -5.43 -7.07
CA PHE A 214 -0.19 -6.71 -7.80
C PHE A 214 -1.59 -7.25 -8.07
N GLU A 215 -2.62 -6.75 -7.41
CA GLU A 215 -4.02 -7.08 -7.71
C GLU A 215 -4.55 -6.21 -8.85
N GLU A 216 -5.60 -6.68 -9.51
CA GLU A 216 -6.26 -6.02 -10.65
C GLU A 216 -5.30 -5.64 -11.80
N ASN A 217 -4.16 -6.34 -11.94
CA ASN A 217 -3.09 -6.00 -12.89
C ASN A 217 -2.58 -4.55 -12.75
N GLY A 218 -2.60 -3.98 -11.54
CA GLY A 218 -2.20 -2.59 -11.31
C GLY A 218 -3.25 -1.58 -11.76
N HIS A 219 -4.53 -1.95 -11.81
CA HIS A 219 -5.63 -1.02 -12.10
C HIS A 219 -6.40 -0.57 -10.87
N SER A 220 -5.87 -0.84 -9.66
CA SER A 220 -6.50 -0.36 -8.44
C SER A 220 -6.66 1.15 -8.47
N THR A 221 -7.75 1.65 -7.86
CA THR A 221 -8.02 3.10 -7.80
C THR A 221 -6.86 3.85 -7.13
N MET A 222 -6.24 3.25 -6.11
CA MET A 222 -5.08 3.83 -5.43
C MET A 222 -3.85 3.87 -6.35
N TYR A 223 -3.54 2.78 -7.04
CA TYR A 223 -2.37 2.72 -7.91
C TYR A 223 -2.51 3.64 -9.12
N THR A 224 -3.70 3.68 -9.72
CA THR A 224 -4.04 4.62 -10.80
C THR A 224 -3.89 6.07 -10.33
N TRP A 225 -4.34 6.38 -9.10
CA TRP A 225 -4.13 7.69 -8.50
C TRP A 225 -2.63 8.00 -8.29
N ILE A 226 -1.84 7.05 -7.80
CA ILE A 226 -0.39 7.21 -7.65
C ILE A 226 0.22 7.61 -8.99
N LEU A 227 0.01 6.80 -10.03
CA LEU A 227 0.53 7.06 -11.36
C LEU A 227 0.06 8.40 -11.93
N SER A 228 -1.18 8.83 -11.64
CA SER A 228 -1.70 10.11 -12.11
C SER A 228 -0.94 11.34 -11.60
N THR A 229 -0.13 11.20 -10.54
CA THR A 229 0.71 12.28 -10.03
C THR A 229 2.03 12.48 -10.80
N GLY A 230 2.37 11.55 -11.70
CA GLY A 230 3.54 11.64 -12.60
C GLY A 230 3.22 12.27 -13.96
N TRP A 231 4.24 12.38 -14.81
CA TRP A 231 4.08 12.89 -16.18
C TRP A 231 4.46 11.84 -17.21
N TRP A 232 3.46 11.38 -17.94
CA TRP A 232 3.59 10.26 -18.89
C TRP A 232 3.35 10.68 -20.35
N VAL A 233 3.16 11.98 -20.61
CA VAL A 233 2.86 12.49 -21.95
C VAL A 233 4.14 12.98 -22.62
N GLY A 234 4.81 12.07 -23.34
CA GLY A 234 6.07 12.37 -24.01
C GLY A 234 7.16 12.77 -23.02
N ARG A 235 8.01 13.73 -23.40
CA ARG A 235 9.09 14.19 -22.53
C ARG A 235 8.58 15.22 -21.52
N ALA A 236 8.84 14.98 -20.24
CA ALA A 236 8.49 15.93 -19.18
C ALA A 236 9.15 17.31 -19.40
N PRO A 237 8.40 18.41 -19.23
CA PRO A 237 8.94 19.76 -19.32
C PRO A 237 10.01 19.99 -18.25
N ILE A 238 11.08 20.69 -18.62
CA ILE A 238 12.16 21.04 -17.70
C ILE A 238 11.70 22.19 -16.81
N ASN A 239 11.63 21.95 -15.50
CA ASN A 239 11.28 22.96 -14.50
C ASN A 239 12.52 23.36 -13.68
N PRO A 240 13.14 24.54 -13.93
CA PRO A 240 14.32 24.97 -13.18
C PRO A 240 14.03 25.24 -11.70
N ASP A 241 12.80 25.65 -11.36
CA ASP A 241 12.37 25.87 -9.98
C ASP A 241 12.47 24.57 -9.17
N ALA A 242 12.11 23.44 -9.81
CA ALA A 242 12.18 22.12 -9.19
C ALA A 242 13.63 21.77 -8.83
N VAL A 243 14.60 22.01 -9.71
CA VAL A 243 16.03 21.74 -9.42
C VAL A 243 16.51 22.53 -8.20
N ILE A 244 16.14 23.80 -8.11
CA ILE A 244 16.57 24.67 -7.01
C ILE A 244 15.92 24.23 -5.69
N ILE A 245 14.60 24.05 -5.68
CA ILE A 245 13.85 23.78 -4.46
C ILE A 245 14.12 22.36 -3.97
N VAL A 246 14.04 21.37 -4.84
CA VAL A 246 14.31 19.97 -4.50
C VAL A 246 15.78 19.80 -4.12
N GLY A 247 16.69 20.41 -4.88
CA GLY A 247 18.12 20.41 -4.54
C GLY A 247 18.39 20.98 -3.14
N LEU A 248 17.75 22.10 -2.80
CA LEU A 248 17.85 22.69 -1.46
C LEU A 248 17.29 21.76 -0.38
N LEU A 249 16.12 21.16 -0.59
CA LEU A 249 15.52 20.21 0.34
C LEU A 249 16.43 18.98 0.57
N CYS A 250 17.00 18.42 -0.49
CA CYS A 250 17.94 17.30 -0.41
C CYS A 250 19.22 17.68 0.33
N ILE A 251 19.79 18.86 0.07
CA ILE A 251 20.97 19.38 0.78
C ILE A 251 20.66 19.55 2.27
N CYS A 252 19.52 20.16 2.61
CA CYS A 252 19.07 20.33 3.99
C CYS A 252 18.89 18.98 4.69
N LEU A 253 18.31 17.99 4.02
CA LEU A 253 18.13 16.65 4.57
C LEU A 253 19.47 15.97 4.86
N VAL A 254 20.38 15.94 3.88
CA VAL A 254 21.68 15.27 4.01
C VAL A 254 22.54 15.97 5.05
N LEU A 255 22.71 17.29 4.94
CA LEU A 255 23.53 18.06 5.90
C LEU A 255 22.93 18.06 7.30
N GLY A 256 21.61 18.18 7.42
CA GLY A 256 20.91 18.12 8.71
C GLY A 256 21.07 16.75 9.37
N PHE A 257 20.93 15.67 8.61
CA PHE A 257 21.13 14.30 9.11
C PHE A 257 22.57 14.06 9.59
N VAL A 258 23.55 14.49 8.80
CA VAL A 258 24.98 14.43 9.18
C VAL A 258 25.23 15.28 10.42
N TYR A 259 24.67 16.49 10.50
CA TYR A 259 24.82 17.36 11.64
C TYR A 259 24.28 16.72 12.92
N ILE A 260 23.05 16.18 12.90
CA ILE A 260 22.43 15.53 14.07
C ILE A 260 23.25 14.33 14.55
N ASN A 261 23.71 13.49 13.61
CA ASN A 261 24.35 12.23 13.97
C ASN A 261 25.84 12.38 14.30
N ARG A 262 26.53 13.34 13.68
CA ARG A 262 28.00 13.51 13.80
C ARG A 262 28.44 14.73 14.61
N VAL A 263 27.78 15.87 14.45
CA VAL A 263 28.27 17.17 14.96
C VAL A 263 27.55 17.57 16.25
N LYS A 264 26.24 17.33 16.32
CA LYS A 264 25.43 17.66 17.47
C LYS A 264 25.76 16.71 18.63
N HIS A 265 26.26 17.30 19.72
CA HIS A 265 26.57 16.58 20.96
C HIS A 265 25.30 16.30 21.77
N GLU A 266 24.42 15.45 21.23
CA GLU A 266 23.32 14.87 22.02
C GLU A 266 23.77 13.60 22.75
N LYS A 267 23.22 13.39 23.96
CA LYS A 267 23.72 12.39 24.91
C LYS A 267 23.25 10.95 24.62
N SER A 268 22.15 10.75 23.87
CA SER A 268 21.63 9.39 23.60
C SER A 268 21.35 9.16 22.11
N SER A 269 21.53 7.90 21.68
CA SER A 269 21.22 7.46 20.31
C SER A 269 19.74 7.62 19.98
N THR A 270 18.84 7.42 20.95
CA THR A 270 17.39 7.61 20.79
C THR A 270 17.03 9.05 20.45
N GLN A 271 17.65 10.03 21.11
CA GLN A 271 17.36 11.44 20.85
C GLN A 271 17.81 11.86 19.45
N LYS A 272 19.00 11.42 19.02
CA LYS A 272 19.50 11.61 17.65
C LYS A 272 18.59 10.97 16.61
N SER A 273 18.10 9.76 16.89
CA SER A 273 17.13 9.06 16.02
C SER A 273 15.83 9.83 15.90
N ASN A 274 15.26 10.30 17.01
CA ASN A 274 14.02 11.08 17.01
C ASN A 274 14.16 12.41 16.25
N GLN A 275 15.30 13.08 16.40
CA GLN A 275 15.58 14.31 15.64
C GLN A 275 15.80 14.05 14.16
N SER A 276 16.48 12.96 13.81
CA SER A 276 16.65 12.55 12.41
C SER A 276 15.30 12.25 11.78
N PHE A 277 14.43 11.52 12.49
CA PHE A 277 13.06 11.26 12.07
C PHE A 277 12.26 12.56 11.89
N PHE A 278 12.32 13.48 12.85
CA PHE A 278 11.65 14.77 12.75
C PHE A 278 12.13 15.58 11.54
N LEU A 279 13.44 15.62 11.29
CA LEU A 279 14.01 16.26 10.10
C LEU A 279 13.45 15.64 8.81
N ILE A 280 13.45 14.30 8.71
CA ILE A 280 12.92 13.58 7.54
C ILE A 280 11.45 13.93 7.32
N VAL A 281 10.62 13.92 8.37
CA VAL A 281 9.19 14.26 8.28
C VAL A 281 8.98 15.69 7.81
N VAL A 282 9.72 16.67 8.36
CA VAL A 282 9.62 18.07 7.94
C VAL A 282 9.98 18.22 6.46
N ILE A 283 11.09 17.64 6.03
CA ILE A 283 11.51 17.71 4.62
C ILE A 283 10.49 17.02 3.70
N ALA A 284 9.97 15.85 4.09
CA ALA A 284 8.94 15.14 3.33
C ALA A 284 7.66 15.97 3.18
N ILE A 285 7.20 16.64 4.24
CA ILE A 285 6.02 17.53 4.18
C ILE A 285 6.28 18.70 3.22
N LEU A 286 7.43 19.37 3.34
CA LEU A 286 7.78 20.48 2.46
C LEU A 286 7.85 20.04 0.98
N TYR A 287 8.40 18.85 0.74
CA TYR A 287 8.46 18.25 -0.59
C TYR A 287 7.06 17.90 -1.13
N CYS A 288 6.21 17.29 -0.33
CA CYS A 288 4.82 17.00 -0.70
C CYS A 288 4.04 18.29 -0.99
N MET A 289 4.24 19.35 -0.19
CA MET A 289 3.64 20.66 -0.44
C MET A 289 4.11 21.26 -1.76
N TRP A 290 5.40 21.17 -2.06
CA TRP A 290 5.95 21.56 -3.36
C TRP A 290 5.27 20.79 -4.49
N CYS A 291 5.24 19.46 -4.42
CA CYS A 291 4.64 18.64 -5.46
C CYS A 291 3.15 18.94 -5.66
N ALA A 292 2.39 19.01 -4.57
CA ALA A 292 0.97 19.36 -4.60
C ALA A 292 0.73 20.75 -5.20
N SER A 293 1.61 21.72 -4.95
CA SER A 293 1.51 23.05 -5.55
C SER A 293 1.67 23.04 -7.08
N GLN A 294 2.59 22.23 -7.60
CA GLN A 294 2.83 22.13 -9.05
C GLN A 294 1.69 21.39 -9.75
N ILE A 295 1.17 20.33 -9.13
CA ILE A 295 0.12 19.47 -9.70
C ILE A 295 -1.26 20.11 -9.60
N TYR A 296 -1.62 20.65 -8.43
CA TYR A 296 -3.01 21.06 -8.14
C TYR A 296 -3.23 22.57 -8.13
N LEU A 297 -2.19 23.40 -7.94
CA LEU A 297 -2.34 24.84 -7.80
C LEU A 297 -1.86 25.66 -9.01
N ARG A 298 -0.92 25.13 -9.81
CA ARG A 298 -0.47 25.81 -11.04
C ARG A 298 -1.48 25.63 -12.19
N ASN A 299 -1.58 26.67 -13.02
CA ASN A 299 -2.41 26.69 -14.23
C ASN A 299 -1.55 27.12 -15.44
N PRO A 300 -1.28 26.24 -16.42
CA PRO A 300 -1.65 24.82 -16.43
C PRO A 300 -0.87 24.02 -15.36
N PRO A 301 -1.41 22.88 -14.88
CA PRO A 301 -0.68 21.94 -14.04
C PRO A 301 0.67 21.57 -14.66
N GLN A 302 1.69 21.45 -13.83
CA GLN A 302 3.04 21.07 -14.23
C GLN A 302 3.48 19.84 -13.44
N PRO A 303 4.31 18.95 -14.02
CA PRO A 303 4.95 17.92 -13.23
C PRO A 303 5.76 18.58 -12.13
N ALA A 304 5.62 18.04 -10.92
CA ALA A 304 6.42 18.47 -9.79
C ALA A 304 7.91 18.30 -10.10
N ILE A 305 8.26 17.11 -10.59
CA ILE A 305 9.63 16.64 -10.84
C ILE A 305 9.58 15.65 -12.01
N GLY A 306 9.99 16.11 -13.20
CA GLY A 306 10.20 15.24 -14.35
C GLY A 306 9.01 14.31 -14.68
N GLU A 307 9.32 13.05 -14.97
CA GLU A 307 8.36 12.01 -15.38
C GLU A 307 7.75 11.23 -14.21
N GLU A 308 8.38 11.27 -13.03
CA GLU A 308 8.11 10.35 -11.92
C GLU A 308 6.89 10.77 -11.06
N ALA A 309 6.20 9.77 -10.52
CA ALA A 309 4.98 9.92 -9.71
C ALA A 309 5.26 10.21 -8.22
N ASP A 310 6.13 11.17 -7.95
CA ASP A 310 6.74 11.40 -6.64
C ASP A 310 5.74 11.55 -5.49
N LEU A 311 4.73 12.40 -5.66
CA LEU A 311 3.76 12.69 -4.60
C LEU A 311 2.96 11.43 -4.23
N GLY A 312 2.42 10.74 -5.23
CA GLY A 312 1.66 9.52 -5.04
C GLY A 312 2.50 8.42 -4.40
N VAL A 313 3.73 8.22 -4.89
CA VAL A 313 4.67 7.22 -4.36
C VAL A 313 5.01 7.50 -2.90
N ILE A 314 5.32 8.75 -2.53
CA ILE A 314 5.66 9.09 -1.14
C ILE A 314 4.48 8.82 -0.20
N ILE A 315 3.27 9.22 -0.59
CA ILE A 315 2.06 9.01 0.22
C ILE A 315 1.78 7.50 0.36
N PHE A 316 1.91 6.76 -0.74
CA PHE A 316 1.73 5.31 -0.74
C PHE A 316 2.74 4.61 0.18
N LEU A 317 4.03 4.92 0.04
CA LEU A 317 5.07 4.35 0.91
C LEU A 317 4.87 4.76 2.37
N ALA A 318 4.45 6.00 2.66
CA ALA A 318 4.19 6.44 4.02
C ALA A 318 3.09 5.60 4.70
N ILE A 319 1.98 5.35 3.99
CA ILE A 319 0.80 4.66 4.53
C ILE A 319 0.98 3.14 4.55
N TYR A 320 1.50 2.56 3.47
CA TYR A 320 1.46 1.12 3.25
C TYR A 320 2.82 0.43 3.46
N LEU A 321 3.93 1.18 3.54
CA LEU A 321 5.25 0.64 3.88
C LEU A 321 5.73 1.11 5.25
N PHE A 322 5.95 2.40 5.46
CA PHE A 322 6.59 2.91 6.69
C PHE A 322 5.68 2.83 7.92
N LEU A 323 4.40 3.18 7.79
CA LEU A 323 3.46 3.13 8.91
C LEU A 323 3.29 1.70 9.48
N PRO A 324 3.11 0.63 8.68
CA PRO A 324 3.07 -0.75 9.19
C PRO A 324 4.31 -1.13 9.98
N HIS A 325 5.50 -0.81 9.47
CA HIS A 325 6.76 -1.09 10.16
C HIS A 325 6.88 -0.28 11.47
N GLY A 326 6.43 0.98 11.46
CA GLY A 326 6.36 1.81 12.66
C GLY A 326 5.40 1.26 13.71
N LEU A 327 4.24 0.76 13.31
CA LEU A 327 3.27 0.10 14.20
C LEU A 327 3.83 -1.20 14.77
N CYS A 328 4.53 -2.01 13.97
CA CYS A 328 5.27 -3.17 14.46
C CYS A 328 6.32 -2.76 15.51
N ALA A 329 7.08 -1.67 15.28
CA ALA A 329 8.04 -1.15 16.25
C ALA A 329 7.37 -0.67 17.55
N LEU A 330 6.22 0.00 17.47
CA LEU A 330 5.43 0.42 18.64
C LEU A 330 4.81 -0.76 19.40
N SER A 331 4.59 -1.90 18.73
CA SER A 331 4.09 -3.12 19.37
C SER A 331 5.14 -3.91 20.13
N MET A 332 6.43 -3.56 20.01
CA MET A 332 7.51 -4.28 20.67
C MET A 332 7.37 -4.22 22.20
N ASN A 333 7.78 -5.30 22.87
CA ASN A 333 7.95 -5.27 24.32
C ASN A 333 8.96 -4.17 24.72
N GLN A 334 8.65 -3.49 25.82
CA GLN A 334 9.57 -2.52 26.43
C GLN A 334 10.82 -3.27 26.89
N ASN A 335 11.99 -2.62 26.79
CA ASN A 335 13.17 -3.14 27.44
C ASN A 335 12.95 -3.07 28.95
N ASP A 336 13.14 -4.17 29.66
CA ASP A 336 13.31 -4.14 31.11
C ASP A 336 14.58 -3.34 31.43
N TYR A 337 14.46 -2.03 31.60
CA TYR A 337 15.49 -1.21 32.24
C TYR A 337 15.75 -1.66 33.69
N ALA A 338 14.97 -2.60 34.22
CA ALA A 338 15.15 -3.21 35.53
C ALA A 338 16.39 -4.13 35.63
N GLU A 339 16.96 -4.63 34.52
CA GLU A 339 18.17 -5.46 34.59
C GLU A 339 19.45 -4.62 34.85
N LEU A 340 19.40 -3.30 34.69
CA LEU A 340 20.54 -2.40 34.96
C LEU A 340 20.53 -1.77 36.37
N GLU A 341 19.38 -1.71 37.05
CA GLU A 341 19.33 -1.37 38.48
C GLU A 341 19.56 -2.60 39.39
N GLY A 342 19.37 -3.82 38.87
CA GLY A 342 19.57 -5.07 39.62
C GLY A 342 21.02 -5.57 39.72
N ILE A 343 22.00 -4.91 39.07
CA ILE A 343 23.41 -5.33 39.06
C ILE A 343 24.28 -4.55 40.08
N GLN A 344 23.68 -3.70 40.93
CA GLN A 344 24.40 -2.98 42.01
C GLN A 344 24.11 -3.48 43.44
N LEU A 345 23.50 -4.66 43.61
CA LEU A 345 23.42 -5.32 44.92
C LEU A 345 23.67 -6.83 44.78
N ARG A 346 24.93 -7.21 44.61
CA ARG A 346 25.44 -8.48 45.13
C ARG A 346 26.92 -8.39 45.48
#